data_AF-A0A843B7E5-F1
#
_entry.id   AF-A0A843B7E5-F1
#
_cell.length_a   1.000
_cell.length_b   1.000
_cell.length_c   1.000
_cell.angle_alpha   90.00
_cell.angle_beta   90.00
_cell.angle_gamma   90.00
#
_symmetry.space_group_name_H-M   'P 1'
#
loop_
_entity.id
_entity.type
_entity.pdbx_description
1 polymer ?
#
loop_
_entity_poly.entity_id
_entity_poly.type
_entity_poly.pdbx_seq_one_letter_code
_entity_poly.pdbx_strand_id
1 'polypeptide(L)'
;MAVVDLVGLVDQRMAQLAEEENIRAEEMYLTGETGVWGLLLLYDDMLDELLGYEFIETAESWRRPDAVLQYDQTAEAPLVLVIVPDESFVEMSEMLAREGAANIKVSDYSAMELVPQVLVG
;
A
#
# COMPACT_ATOMS: atom_id res chain seq x y z
N MET A 1 -20.48 -7.19 1.02
CA MET A 1 -19.50 -6.10 0.85
C MET A 1 -19.10 -6.06 -0.61
N ALA A 2 -18.93 -4.87 -1.17
CA ALA A 2 -18.36 -4.72 -2.50
C ALA A 2 -16.89 -5.17 -2.46
N VAL A 3 -16.47 -6.02 -3.40
CA VAL A 3 -15.07 -6.42 -3.53
C VAL A 3 -14.39 -5.38 -4.40
N VAL A 4 -13.36 -4.72 -3.87
CA VAL A 4 -12.54 -3.80 -4.66
C VAL A 4 -11.67 -4.59 -5.62
N ASP A 5 -11.54 -4.10 -6.85
CA ASP A 5 -10.56 -4.60 -7.81
C ASP A 5 -9.16 -4.14 -7.40
N LEU A 6 -8.52 -4.92 -6.53
CA LEU A 6 -7.18 -4.63 -6.04
C LEU A 6 -6.15 -4.62 -7.16
N VAL A 7 -6.27 -5.53 -8.14
CA VAL A 7 -5.36 -5.58 -9.30
C VAL A 7 -5.46 -4.29 -10.08
N GLY A 8 -6.69 -3.81 -10.34
CA GLY A 8 -6.90 -2.53 -11.00
C GLY A 8 -6.32 -1.33 -10.23
N LEU A 9 -6.28 -1.36 -8.90
CA LEU A 9 -5.62 -0.31 -8.09
C LEU A 9 -4.09 -0.39 -8.17
N VAL A 10 -3.54 -1.60 -8.12
CA VAL A 10 -2.10 -1.85 -8.27
C VAL A 10 -1.63 -1.40 -9.66
N ASP A 11 -2.36 -1.79 -10.72
CA ASP A 11 -2.06 -1.40 -12.10
C ASP A 11 -2.06 0.13 -12.28
N GLN A 12 -3.05 0.83 -11.69
CA GLN A 12 -3.09 2.29 -11.69
C GLN A 12 -1.87 2.89 -11.01
N ARG A 13 -1.47 2.36 -9.85
CA ARG A 13 -0.31 2.87 -9.12
C ARG A 13 1.01 2.59 -9.86
N MET A 14 1.15 1.40 -10.44
CA MET A 14 2.29 1.04 -11.27
C MET A 14 2.41 1.93 -12.51
N ALA A 15 1.28 2.28 -13.15
CA ALA A 15 1.28 3.22 -14.26
C ALA A 15 1.75 4.63 -13.85
N GLN A 16 1.30 5.14 -12.69
CA GLN A 16 1.79 6.41 -12.14
C GLN A 16 3.31 6.36 -11.88
N LEU A 17 3.80 5.31 -11.23
CA LEU A 17 5.23 5.16 -10.92
C LEU A 17 6.10 5.02 -12.17
N ALA A 18 5.56 4.45 -13.26
CA ALA A 18 6.26 4.35 -14.54
C ALA A 18 6.44 5.71 -15.26
N GLU A 19 5.67 6.74 -14.88
CA GLU A 19 5.83 8.11 -15.38
C GLU A 19 6.90 8.90 -14.60
N GLU A 20 7.30 8.43 -13.42
CA GLU A 20 8.33 9.06 -12.59
C GLU A 20 9.74 8.76 -13.12
N GLU A 21 10.54 9.80 -13.32
CA GLU A 21 11.91 9.64 -13.77
C GLU A 21 12.76 8.97 -12.69
N ASN A 22 13.48 7.90 -13.06
CA ASN A 22 14.41 7.14 -12.21
C ASN A 22 13.76 6.26 -11.12
N ILE A 23 12.46 5.97 -11.23
CA ILE A 23 11.82 4.99 -10.35
C ILE A 23 11.51 3.72 -11.14
N ARG A 24 11.92 2.58 -10.60
CA ARG A 24 11.50 1.25 -11.04
C ARG A 24 10.68 0.62 -9.94
N ALA A 25 9.51 0.08 -10.29
CA ALA A 25 8.62 -0.58 -9.33
C ALA A 25 8.43 -2.06 -9.69
N GLU A 26 8.35 -2.91 -8.67
CA GLU A 26 7.94 -4.32 -8.79
C GLU A 26 6.73 -4.58 -7.91
N GLU A 27 5.71 -5.26 -8.44
CA GLU A 27 4.50 -5.59 -7.69
C GLU A 27 4.50 -7.04 -7.19
N MET A 28 3.92 -7.24 -6.00
CA MET A 28 3.60 -8.54 -5.45
C MET A 28 2.21 -8.51 -4.82
N TYR A 29 1.53 -9.65 -4.83
CA TYR A 29 0.25 -9.82 -4.13
C TYR A 29 0.45 -10.77 -2.96
N LEU A 30 0.14 -10.26 -1.78
CA LEU A 30 0.21 -11.00 -0.52
C LEU A 30 -1.20 -11.45 -0.13
N THR A 31 -1.31 -12.66 0.40
CA THR A 31 -2.58 -13.26 0.79
C THR A 31 -2.55 -13.68 2.25
N GLY A 32 -3.67 -13.47 2.94
CA GLY A 32 -3.87 -13.89 4.32
C GLY A 32 -5.34 -14.21 4.60
N GLU A 33 -5.67 -14.45 5.86
CA GLU A 33 -7.03 -14.83 6.28
C GLU A 33 -8.05 -13.71 6.07
N THR A 34 -7.63 -12.45 6.09
CA THR A 34 -8.48 -11.26 5.90
C THR A 34 -8.50 -10.74 4.46
N GLY A 35 -7.93 -11.49 3.52
CA GLY A 35 -7.94 -11.17 2.09
C GLY A 35 -6.54 -10.99 1.47
N VAL A 36 -6.52 -10.26 0.36
CA VAL A 36 -5.33 -9.99 -0.45
C VAL A 36 -4.99 -8.51 -0.36
N TRP A 37 -3.70 -8.18 -0.39
CA TRP A 37 -3.20 -6.81 -0.50
C TRP A 37 -2.01 -6.74 -1.46
N GLY A 38 -1.82 -5.58 -2.07
CA GLY A 38 -0.69 -5.31 -2.97
C GLY A 38 0.52 -4.84 -2.17
N LEU A 39 1.71 -5.20 -2.64
CA LEU A 39 2.99 -4.68 -2.17
C LEU A 39 3.82 -4.26 -3.38
N LEU A 40 4.21 -2.99 -3.40
CA LEU A 40 5.14 -2.44 -4.39
C LEU A 40 6.51 -2.26 -3.75
N LEU A 41 7.53 -2.70 -4.46
CA LEU A 41 8.93 -2.47 -4.12
C LEU A 41 9.45 -1.39 -5.05
N LEU A 42 9.89 -0.27 -4.46
CA LEU A 42 10.39 0.88 -5.21
C LEU A 42 11.91 0.88 -5.21
N TYR A 43 12.48 1.02 -6.39
CA TYR A 43 13.92 1.06 -6.61
C TYR A 43 14.32 2.33 -7.36
N ASP A 44 15.52 2.83 -7.08
CA ASP A 44 16.19 3.79 -7.95
C ASP A 44 16.62 3.05 -9.23
N ASP A 45 16.11 3.46 -10.38
CA ASP A 45 16.35 2.77 -11.65
C ASP A 45 17.82 2.81 -12.08
N MET A 46 18.58 3.82 -11.65
CA MET A 46 19.99 3.97 -12.01
C MET A 46 20.92 3.24 -11.06
N LEU A 47 20.63 3.29 -9.76
CA LEU A 47 21.49 2.76 -8.69
C LEU A 47 21.11 1.34 -8.26
N ASP A 48 19.93 0.86 -8.67
CA ASP A 48 19.32 -0.40 -8.22
C ASP A 48 19.21 -0.49 -6.68
N GLU A 49 19.03 0.67 -6.04
CA GLU A 49 18.89 0.81 -4.59
C GLU A 49 17.41 0.77 -4.20
N LEU A 50 17.07 0.00 -3.17
CA LEU A 50 15.71 -0.04 -2.62
C LEU A 50 15.37 1.29 -1.96
N LEU A 51 14.41 2.01 -2.53
CA LEU A 51 13.91 3.29 -2.02
C LEU A 51 12.83 3.10 -0.96
N GLY A 52 12.01 2.05 -1.08
CA GLY A 52 10.92 1.84 -0.16
C GLY A 52 9.88 0.81 -0.58
N TYR A 53 8.83 0.75 0.23
CA TYR A 53 7.70 -0.13 0.03
C TYR A 53 6.39 0.66 0.03
N GLU A 54 5.47 0.29 -0.85
CA GLU A 54 4.08 0.76 -0.81
C GLU A 54 3.14 -0.44 -0.63
N PHE A 55 2.30 -0.41 0.40
CA PHE A 55 1.24 -1.38 0.61
C PHE A 55 -0.06 -0.81 0.08
N ILE A 56 -0.75 -1.55 -0.78
CA ILE A 56 -2.09 -1.18 -1.26
C ILE A 56 -3.08 -2.14 -0.60
N GLU A 57 -3.80 -1.61 0.38
CA GLU A 57 -4.69 -2.38 1.23
C GLU A 57 -6.14 -2.17 0.83
N THR A 58 -6.97 -3.19 1.01
CA THR A 58 -8.44 -3.12 0.94
C THR A 58 -9.02 -2.81 2.32
N ALA A 59 -10.33 -2.55 2.41
CA ALA A 59 -11.00 -2.31 3.69
C ALA A 59 -10.86 -3.48 4.68
N GLU A 60 -10.67 -4.72 4.24
CA GLU A 60 -10.50 -5.87 5.14
C GLU A 60 -9.04 -6.19 5.43
N SER A 61 -8.17 -6.07 4.43
CA SER A 61 -6.80 -6.58 4.53
C SER A 61 -5.96 -5.81 5.55
N TRP A 62 -6.13 -4.49 5.69
CA TRP A 62 -5.36 -3.69 6.67
C TRP A 62 -5.71 -4.04 8.13
N ARG A 63 -6.90 -4.62 8.37
CA ARG A 63 -7.36 -5.02 9.72
C ARG A 63 -6.78 -6.35 10.19
N ARG A 64 -5.89 -6.97 9.41
CA ARG A 64 -5.22 -8.20 9.85
C ARG A 64 -4.40 -7.96 11.12
N PRO A 65 -4.34 -8.92 12.05
CA PRO A 65 -3.66 -8.73 13.34
C PRO A 65 -2.17 -8.39 13.23
N ASP A 66 -1.54 -8.77 12.13
CA ASP A 66 -0.10 -8.62 11.88
C ASP A 66 0.23 -7.50 10.87
N ALA A 67 -0.75 -6.68 10.44
CA ALA A 67 -0.54 -5.62 9.45
C ALA A 67 0.59 -4.66 9.86
N VAL A 68 0.46 -4.09 11.06
CA VAL A 68 1.43 -3.12 11.59
C VAL A 68 2.83 -3.76 11.72
N LEU A 69 2.89 -5.02 12.17
CA LEU A 69 4.15 -5.75 12.27
C LEU A 69 4.79 -5.94 10.90
N GLN A 70 4.02 -6.27 9.86
CA GLN A 70 4.54 -6.40 8.50
C GLN A 70 5.05 -5.06 7.95
N TYR A 71 4.33 -3.96 8.17
CA TYR A 71 4.79 -2.63 7.76
C TYR A 71 6.09 -2.25 8.48
N ASP A 72 6.17 -2.48 9.78
CA ASP A 72 7.34 -2.15 10.60
C ASP A 72 8.57 -2.98 10.21
N GLN A 73 8.39 -4.27 9.89
CA GLN A 73 9.47 -5.12 9.38
C GLN A 73 10.06 -4.60 8.06
N THR A 74 9.27 -3.88 7.26
CA THR A 74 9.75 -3.24 6.03
C THR A 74 10.34 -1.84 6.27
N ALA A 75 10.20 -1.31 7.47
CA ALA A 75 10.54 0.08 7.78
C ALA A 75 12.02 0.32 8.11
N GLU A 76 12.87 -0.70 7.91
CA GLU A 76 14.30 -0.51 7.68
C GLU A 76 14.57 0.20 6.34
N ALA A 77 13.61 0.17 5.40
CA ALA A 77 13.70 0.93 4.17
C ALA A 77 13.48 2.44 4.41
N PRO A 78 14.02 3.30 3.52
CA PRO A 78 13.87 4.75 3.64
C PRO A 78 12.42 5.25 3.66
N LEU A 79 11.51 4.51 3.04
CA LEU A 79 10.09 4.84 2.93
C LEU A 79 9.22 3.59 3.08
N VAL A 80 8.21 3.68 3.95
CA VAL A 80 7.05 2.77 3.95
C VAL A 80 5.79 3.59 3.86
N LEU A 81 5.00 3.35 2.82
CA LEU A 81 3.70 3.97 2.60
C LEU A 81 2.62 2.90 2.63
N VAL A 82 1.55 3.13 3.41
CA VAL A 82 0.35 2.31 3.37
C VAL A 82 -0.78 3.11 2.76
N ILE A 83 -1.32 2.61 1.66
CA ILE A 83 -2.40 3.19 0.89
C ILE A 83 -3.67 2.41 1.20
N VAL A 84 -4.67 3.08 1.80
CA VAL A 84 -5.91 2.46 2.26
C VAL A 84 -7.14 3.10 1.59
N PRO A 85 -8.33 2.48 1.66
CA PRO A 85 -9.55 3.16 1.24
C PRO A 85 -9.80 4.43 2.05
N ASP A 86 -10.45 5.42 1.45
CA ASP A 86 -10.72 6.73 2.07
C ASP A 86 -11.43 6.60 3.43
N GLU A 87 -12.38 5.67 3.55
CA GLU A 87 -13.10 5.43 4.80
C GLU A 87 -12.24 4.82 5.91
N SER A 88 -11.09 4.22 5.56
CA SER A 88 -10.18 3.56 6.48
C SER A 88 -9.03 4.47 6.94
N PHE A 89 -8.80 5.60 6.27
CA PHE A 89 -7.66 6.48 6.51
C PHE A 89 -7.52 6.92 7.97
N VAL A 90 -8.61 7.41 8.56
CA VAL A 90 -8.61 7.92 9.94
C VAL A 90 -8.33 6.80 10.94
N GLU A 91 -9.02 5.66 10.79
CA GLU A 91 -8.89 4.51 11.69
C GLU A 91 -7.48 3.92 11.64
N MET A 92 -6.92 3.74 10.44
CA MET A 92 -5.56 3.27 10.21
C MET A 92 -4.52 4.23 10.82
N SER A 93 -4.67 5.53 10.61
CA SER A 93 -3.75 6.54 11.14
C SER A 93 -3.75 6.57 12.67
N GLU A 94 -4.92 6.48 13.30
CA GLU A 94 -5.03 6.38 14.75
C GLU A 94 -4.39 5.10 15.29
N MET A 95 -4.55 3.97 14.59
CA MET A 95 -3.92 2.71 14.95
C MET A 95 -2.39 2.83 14.93
N LEU A 96 -1.80 3.28 13.82
CA LEU A 96 -0.34 3.42 13.71
C LEU A 96 0.23 4.39 14.76
N ALA A 97 -0.49 5.48 15.07
CA ALA A 97 -0.08 6.42 16.10
C ALA A 97 -0.05 5.77 17.50
N ARG A 98 -0.99 4.86 17.80
CA ARG A 98 -1.02 4.11 19.07
C ARG A 98 0.11 3.08 19.17
N GLU A 99 0.46 2.44 18.06
CA GLU A 99 1.52 1.43 17.98
C GLU A 99 2.93 2.06 17.91
N GLY A 100 3.05 3.39 17.80
CA GLY A 100 4.33 4.09 17.77
C GLY A 100 5.08 3.99 16.43
N ALA A 101 4.37 3.63 15.35
CA ALA A 101 4.88 3.42 14.00
C ALA A 101 5.15 4.74 13.25
N ALA A 102 6.07 5.57 13.77
CA ALA A 102 6.30 6.94 13.28
C ALA A 102 6.98 7.02 11.89
N ASN A 103 7.61 5.92 11.44
CA ASN A 103 8.29 5.78 10.15
C ASN A 103 7.34 5.31 9.03
N ILE A 104 6.11 4.92 9.35
CA ILE A 104 5.11 4.47 8.38
C ILE A 104 4.19 5.64 8.03
N LYS A 105 4.11 5.96 6.75
CA LYS A 105 3.18 6.96 6.22
C LYS A 105 1.89 6.29 5.79
N VAL A 106 0.77 7.01 5.91
CA VAL A 106 -0.53 6.56 5.40
C VAL A 106 -1.02 7.57 4.37
N SER A 107 -1.56 7.07 3.27
CA SER A 107 -2.33 7.83 2.29
C SER A 107 -3.64 7.11 1.99
N ASP A 108 -4.60 7.83 1.44
CA ASP A 108 -5.85 7.25 0.96
C ASP A 108 -5.88 7.18 -0.57
N TYR A 109 -6.81 6.39 -1.12
CA TYR A 109 -6.95 6.21 -2.56
C TYR A 109 -7.15 7.54 -3.28
N SER A 110 -8.00 8.41 -2.74
CA SER A 110 -8.29 9.72 -3.34
C SER A 110 -7.05 10.61 -3.41
N ALA A 111 -6.23 10.65 -2.35
CA ALA A 111 -4.99 11.41 -2.29
C ALA A 111 -3.91 10.84 -3.24
N MET A 112 -3.96 9.55 -3.53
CA MET A 112 -3.10 8.88 -4.51
C MET A 112 -3.67 8.89 -5.93
N GLU A 113 -4.81 9.56 -6.15
CA GLU A 113 -5.53 9.59 -7.43
C GLU A 113 -5.87 8.18 -7.97
N LEU A 114 -6.05 7.21 -7.07
CA LEU A 114 -6.44 5.85 -7.41
C LEU A 114 -7.96 5.72 -7.38
N VAL A 115 -8.54 5.18 -8.46
CA VAL A 115 -10.00 5.04 -8.58
C VAL A 115 -10.38 3.58 -8.35
N PRO A 116 -10.97 3.23 -7.18
CA PRO A 116 -11.39 1.87 -6.91
C PRO A 116 -12.55 1.45 -7.81
N GLN A 117 -12.37 0.36 -8.54
CA GLN A 117 -13.46 -0.32 -9.24
C GLN A 117 -14.07 -1.37 -8.33
N VAL A 118 -15.40 -1.51 -8.37
CA VAL A 118 -16.10 -2.56 -7.64
C VAL A 118 -16.33 -3.74 -8.57
N LEU A 119 -15.84 -4.91 -8.19
CA LEU A 119 -16.17 -6.16 -8.84
C LEU A 119 -17.61 -6.53 -8.49
N VAL A 120 -18.49 -6.43 -9.48
CA VAL A 120 -19.88 -6.90 -9.36
C VAL A 120 -19.90 -8.38 -9.70
N GLY A 121 -20.12 -9.21 -8.68
CA GLY A 121 -20.37 -10.65 -8.83
C GLY A 121 -21.82 -10.96 -9.17
#